data_AF-A0AAW4PRQ0-F1
#
_entry.id   AF-A0AAW4PRQ0-F1
#
_cell.length_a   1.000
_cell.length_b   1.000
_cell.length_c   1.000
_cell.angle_alpha   90.00
_cell.angle_beta   90.00
_cell.angle_gamma   90.00
#
_symmetry.space_group_name_H-M   'P 1'
#
loop_
_entity.id
_entity.type
_entity.pdbx_description
1 polymer ?
#
loop_
_entity_poly.entity_id
_entity_poly.type
_entity_poly.pdbx_seq_one_letter_code
_entity_poly.pdbx_strand_id
1 'polypeptide(L)'
;MFVVDTVAALPVSRPVSLGLGVALGGGLGAVVHFLRTADDVEVDDETMTVDVEESSTPAPQPADLFDGHPDPVLYYADEGHGPVVRAANEAFATTFDVPAGQLAGTPLSEAVLVTGAEAADGDRLDADGYDAVVTCETGGGAASFRLRTVATEASGYVLYTPVGDT
;
A
#
# COMPACT_ATOMS: atom_id res chain seq x y z
N MET A 1 -24.85 -31.68 32.67
CA MET A 1 -23.87 -32.63 32.08
C MET A 1 -24.19 -32.69 30.60
N PHE A 2 -23.46 -31.92 29.77
CA PHE A 2 -23.65 -31.87 28.33
C PHE A 2 -22.38 -32.37 27.66
N VAL A 3 -22.53 -33.40 26.83
CA VAL A 3 -21.45 -34.04 26.06
C VAL A 3 -21.26 -33.22 24.78
N VAL A 4 -20.00 -32.86 24.51
CA VAL A 4 -19.56 -32.22 23.27
C VAL A 4 -19.16 -33.34 22.31
N ASP A 5 -19.86 -33.49 21.20
CA ASP A 5 -19.47 -34.41 20.13
C ASP A 5 -18.89 -33.56 18.99
N THR A 6 -17.57 -33.57 18.89
CA THR A 6 -16.81 -32.94 17.81
C THR A 6 -16.39 -34.04 16.84
N VAL A 7 -16.91 -34.00 15.61
CA VAL A 7 -16.33 -34.71 14.47
C VAL A 7 -16.07 -33.68 13.37
N ALA A 8 -14.82 -33.24 13.30
CA ALA A 8 -14.29 -32.47 12.19
C ALA A 8 -14.17 -33.40 10.97
N ALA A 9 -14.80 -33.02 9.86
CA ALA A 9 -14.58 -33.62 8.57
C ALA A 9 -14.52 -32.51 7.52
N LEU A 10 -13.62 -32.72 6.54
CA LEU A 10 -13.38 -32.04 5.25
C LEU A 10 -11.96 -31.42 5.16
N PRO A 11 -11.35 -31.26 3.96
CA PRO A 11 -11.53 -32.00 2.70
C PRO A 11 -10.19 -32.37 1.97
N VAL A 12 -10.30 -33.33 1.04
CA VAL A 12 -9.61 -33.45 -0.28
C VAL A 12 -8.17 -32.91 -0.42
N SER A 13 -7.22 -33.84 -0.55
CA SER A 13 -5.89 -33.56 -1.13
C SER A 13 -5.94 -33.67 -2.66
N ARG A 14 -5.49 -32.62 -3.37
CA ARG A 14 -5.04 -32.69 -4.77
C ARG A 14 -3.65 -32.07 -4.86
N PRO A 15 -2.62 -32.77 -5.37
CA PRO A 15 -1.35 -32.14 -5.69
C PRO A 15 -1.46 -31.41 -7.05
N VAL A 16 -1.27 -30.09 -7.03
CA VAL A 16 -1.07 -29.27 -8.23
C VAL A 16 0.44 -29.15 -8.44
N SER A 17 0.95 -29.72 -9.54
CA SER A 17 2.31 -29.51 -10.00
C SER A 17 2.37 -28.20 -10.80
N LEU A 18 2.92 -27.14 -10.19
CA LEU A 18 3.27 -25.88 -10.85
C LEU A 18 4.64 -26.04 -11.54
N GLY A 19 4.67 -25.92 -12.86
CA GLY A 19 5.90 -25.81 -13.65
C GLY A 19 6.42 -24.38 -13.62
N LEU A 20 7.66 -24.18 -13.14
CA LEU A 20 8.35 -22.90 -13.14
C LEU A 20 9.47 -22.93 -14.20
N GLY A 21 9.25 -22.26 -15.33
CA GLY A 21 10.28 -22.03 -16.35
C GLY A 21 11.03 -20.73 -16.07
N VAL A 22 12.32 -20.82 -15.74
CA VAL A 22 13.19 -19.66 -15.56
C VAL A 22 13.81 -19.28 -16.92
N ALA A 23 13.42 -18.14 -17.47
CA ALA A 23 14.04 -17.57 -18.66
C ALA A 23 15.22 -16.67 -18.25
N LEU A 24 16.44 -17.21 -18.35
CA LEU A 24 17.70 -16.47 -18.25
C LEU A 24 17.95 -15.70 -19.56
N GLY A 25 17.42 -14.49 -19.67
CA GLY A 25 17.68 -13.58 -20.78
C GLY A 25 18.77 -12.56 -20.43
N GLY A 26 20.04 -12.91 -20.67
CA GLY A 26 21.16 -11.98 -20.58
C GLY A 26 21.23 -11.09 -21.82
N GLY A 27 21.06 -9.78 -21.65
CA GLY A 27 21.30 -8.78 -22.69
C GLY A 27 22.78 -8.40 -22.74
N LEU A 28 23.48 -8.78 -23.81
CA LEU A 28 24.84 -8.33 -24.13
C LEU A 28 24.79 -7.04 -24.95
N GLY A 29 25.61 -6.08 -24.55
CA GLY A 29 25.64 -4.70 -25.03
C GLY A 29 25.99 -4.52 -26.50
N ALA A 30 25.49 -3.42 -27.06
CA ALA A 30 25.85 -2.96 -28.39
C ALA A 30 27.26 -2.34 -28.36
N VAL A 31 28.18 -2.90 -29.15
CA VAL A 31 29.45 -2.25 -29.48
C VAL A 31 29.28 -1.61 -30.86
N VAL A 32 29.19 -0.28 -30.92
CA VAL A 32 29.20 0.46 -32.19
C VAL A 32 30.66 0.71 -32.56
N HIS A 33 31.16 -0.02 -33.57
CA HIS A 33 32.48 0.22 -34.13
C HIS A 33 32.35 1.32 -35.18
N PHE A 34 32.77 2.55 -34.85
CA PHE A 34 32.94 3.60 -35.85
C PHE A 34 34.16 3.27 -36.73
N LEU A 35 33.94 3.12 -38.02
CA LEU A 35 34.98 3.17 -39.04
C LEU A 35 35.33 4.65 -39.26
N ARG A 36 36.49 5.08 -38.77
CA ARG A 36 37.05 6.41 -39.07
C ARG A 36 38.07 6.28 -40.18
N THR A 37 37.69 6.72 -41.37
CA THR A 37 38.58 7.02 -42.49
C THR A 37 39.61 8.05 -42.04
N ALA A 38 40.88 7.76 -42.28
CA ALA A 38 41.98 8.70 -42.07
C ALA A 38 41.93 9.77 -43.17
N ASP A 39 41.56 10.99 -42.79
CA ASP A 39 41.87 12.20 -43.53
C ASP A 39 42.48 13.18 -42.53
N ASP A 40 43.74 13.51 -42.78
CA ASP A 40 44.61 14.39 -42.00
C ASP A 40 44.11 15.83 -42.16
N VAL A 41 43.49 16.38 -41.12
CA VAL A 41 43.19 17.81 -41.02
C VAL A 41 43.59 18.25 -39.62
N GLU A 42 44.75 18.89 -39.50
CA GLU A 42 45.15 19.65 -38.30
C GLU A 42 44.22 20.87 -38.17
N VAL A 43 43.10 20.67 -37.49
CA VAL A 43 42.35 21.76 -36.85
C VAL A 43 42.91 21.93 -35.45
N ASP A 44 43.46 23.11 -35.17
CA ASP A 44 43.79 23.55 -33.81
C ASP A 44 42.45 23.74 -33.07
N ASP A 45 41.87 22.62 -32.62
CA ASP A 45 40.67 22.60 -31.81
C ASP A 45 41.06 23.08 -30.41
N GLU A 46 40.85 24.37 -30.14
CA GLU A 46 40.94 24.93 -28.80
C GLU A 46 39.80 24.30 -27.97
N THR A 47 40.10 23.21 -27.27
CA THR A 47 39.15 22.48 -26.45
C THR A 47 38.84 23.29 -25.18
N MET A 48 37.74 24.06 -25.22
CA MET A 48 37.13 24.63 -24.03
C MET A 48 36.54 23.51 -23.17
N THR A 49 37.22 23.15 -22.08
CA THR A 49 36.62 22.33 -21.01
C THR A 49 35.50 23.12 -20.35
N VAL A 50 34.26 22.80 -20.72
CA VAL A 50 33.09 23.23 -19.95
C VAL A 50 32.98 22.30 -18.76
N ASP A 51 33.26 22.81 -17.57
CA ASP A 51 32.87 22.14 -16.33
C ASP A 51 31.34 22.10 -16.30
N VAL A 52 30.76 21.01 -16.79
CA VAL A 52 29.37 20.68 -16.53
C VAL A 52 29.34 20.33 -15.05
N GLU A 53 29.00 21.31 -14.21
CA GLU A 53 28.49 21.03 -12.88
C GLU A 53 27.23 20.19 -13.10
N GLU A 54 27.38 18.86 -12.99
CA GLU A 54 26.25 17.94 -12.99
C GLU A 54 25.36 18.37 -11.82
N SER A 55 24.35 19.19 -12.12
CA SER A 55 23.26 19.50 -11.20
C SER A 55 22.57 18.17 -10.94
N SER A 56 23.07 17.46 -9.94
CA SER A 56 22.59 16.16 -9.54
C SER A 56 21.23 16.39 -8.91
N THR A 57 20.19 16.43 -9.74
CA THR A 57 18.83 16.33 -9.25
C THR A 57 18.79 15.03 -8.47
N PRO A 58 18.51 15.06 -7.15
CA PRO A 58 18.49 13.84 -6.36
C PRO A 58 17.57 12.83 -7.05
N ALA A 59 18.02 11.59 -7.17
CA ALA A 59 17.20 10.53 -7.74
C ALA A 59 15.83 10.54 -7.01
N PRO A 60 14.71 10.49 -7.74
CA PRO A 60 13.39 10.53 -7.11
C PRO A 60 13.32 9.38 -6.11
N GLN A 61 13.23 9.71 -4.82
CA GLN A 61 12.97 8.70 -3.81
C GLN A 61 11.51 8.31 -3.94
N PRO A 62 11.19 7.01 -3.96
CA PRO A 62 9.79 6.58 -3.93
C PRO A 62 9.13 7.20 -2.70
N ALA A 63 8.01 7.88 -2.89
CA ALA A 63 7.22 8.41 -1.79
C ALA A 63 6.84 7.26 -0.85
N ASP A 64 6.79 7.52 0.45
CA ASP A 64 6.17 6.59 1.38
C ASP A 64 4.72 6.42 0.96
N LEU A 65 4.35 5.19 0.57
CA LEU A 65 3.02 4.90 0.01
C LEU A 65 1.92 5.12 1.04
N PHE A 66 2.22 5.05 2.34
CA PHE A 66 1.24 5.33 3.39
C PHE A 66 0.95 6.83 3.47
N ASP A 67 2.01 7.63 3.62
CA ASP A 67 1.89 9.09 3.77
C ASP A 67 1.39 9.75 2.47
N GLY A 68 1.86 9.27 1.32
CA GLY A 68 1.50 9.78 0.00
C GLY A 68 0.23 9.18 -0.60
N HIS A 69 -0.48 8.30 0.11
CA HIS A 69 -1.69 7.67 -0.43
C HIS A 69 -2.82 8.70 -0.59
N PRO A 70 -3.50 8.78 -1.76
CA PRO A 70 -4.58 9.74 -1.97
C PRO A 70 -5.86 9.37 -1.20
N ASP A 71 -6.10 8.07 -0.98
CA ASP A 71 -7.23 7.60 -0.18
C ASP A 71 -6.87 7.57 1.32
N PRO A 72 -7.84 7.75 2.23
CA PRO A 72 -7.65 7.52 3.67
C PRO A 72 -7.14 6.11 3.99
N VAL A 73 -6.09 6.03 4.81
CA VAL A 73 -5.50 4.78 5.30
C VAL A 73 -5.23 4.84 6.79
N LEU A 74 -5.58 3.77 7.50
CA LEU A 74 -5.20 3.50 8.89
C LEU A 74 -4.21 2.33 8.95
N TYR A 75 -3.19 2.44 9.78
CA TYR A 75 -2.31 1.35 10.17
C TYR A 75 -2.63 0.93 11.61
N TYR A 76 -2.83 -0.36 11.83
CA TYR A 76 -3.09 -0.93 13.15
C TYR A 76 -2.13 -2.07 13.46
N ALA A 77 -1.98 -2.36 14.75
CA ALA A 77 -1.25 -3.52 15.24
C ALA A 77 -1.96 -4.13 16.45
N ASP A 78 -1.85 -5.45 16.63
CA ASP A 78 -2.34 -6.12 17.83
C ASP A 78 -1.34 -5.92 18.99
N GLU A 79 -1.84 -5.45 20.13
CA GLU A 79 -1.07 -5.30 21.38
C GLU A 79 -1.39 -6.38 22.44
N GLY A 80 -2.06 -7.47 22.03
CA GLY A 80 -2.45 -8.58 22.91
C GLY A 80 -3.78 -8.36 23.64
N HIS A 81 -4.43 -7.22 23.40
CA HIS A 81 -5.79 -6.91 23.86
C HIS A 81 -6.73 -6.61 22.68
N GLY A 82 -6.29 -6.88 21.45
CA GLY A 82 -6.98 -6.56 20.21
C GLY A 82 -6.24 -5.52 19.37
N PRO A 83 -6.69 -5.30 18.13
CA PRO A 83 -6.06 -4.37 17.20
C PRO A 83 -6.24 -2.92 17.66
N VAL A 84 -5.14 -2.19 17.73
CA VAL A 84 -5.10 -0.74 18.03
C VAL A 84 -4.52 0.04 16.87
N VAL A 85 -5.09 1.21 16.60
CA VAL A 85 -4.57 2.12 15.57
C VAL A 85 -3.23 2.69 16.02
N ARG A 86 -2.26 2.67 15.12
CA ARG A 86 -0.91 3.19 15.35
C ARG A 86 -0.67 4.47 14.59
N ALA A 87 -1.22 4.57 13.39
CA ALA A 87 -1.08 5.74 12.54
C ALA A 87 -2.29 5.88 11.60
N ALA A 88 -2.55 7.11 11.20
CA ALA A 88 -3.48 7.48 10.15
C ALA A 88 -2.73 8.41 9.17
N ASN A 89 -2.97 8.26 7.87
CA ASN A 89 -2.36 9.15 6.88
C ASN A 89 -3.04 10.53 6.82
N GLU A 90 -2.44 11.46 6.10
CA GLU A 90 -2.96 12.84 5.97
C GLU A 90 -4.33 12.88 5.27
N ALA A 91 -4.56 11.99 4.29
CA ALA A 91 -5.84 11.88 3.60
C ALA A 91 -6.99 11.48 4.56
N PHE A 92 -6.71 10.60 5.53
CA PHE A 92 -7.66 10.25 6.58
C PHE A 92 -7.98 11.46 7.44
N ALA A 93 -6.95 12.15 7.91
CA ALA A 93 -7.14 13.31 8.77
C ALA A 93 -7.96 14.41 8.09
N THR A 94 -7.70 14.64 6.80
CA THR A 94 -8.42 15.63 5.98
C THR A 94 -9.86 15.21 5.71
N THR A 95 -10.10 13.94 5.40
CA THR A 95 -11.43 13.43 5.04
C THR A 95 -12.37 13.44 6.24
N PHE A 96 -11.90 12.91 7.37
CA PHE A 96 -12.72 12.72 8.56
C PHE A 96 -12.65 13.89 9.56
N ASP A 97 -11.84 14.92 9.28
CA ASP A 97 -11.57 16.06 10.17
C ASP A 97 -11.06 15.60 11.56
N VAL A 98 -10.26 14.53 11.58
CA VAL A 98 -9.66 13.96 12.80
C VAL A 98 -8.15 14.04 12.72
N PRO A 99 -7.46 14.75 13.65
CA PRO A 99 -6.01 14.79 13.66
C PRO A 99 -5.40 13.39 13.77
N ALA A 100 -4.48 13.03 12.87
CA ALA A 100 -3.87 11.69 12.80
C ALA A 100 -3.23 11.24 14.12
N GLY A 101 -2.65 12.17 14.89
CA GLY A 101 -2.05 11.88 16.19
C GLY A 101 -3.07 11.56 17.31
N GLN A 102 -4.35 11.88 17.13
CA GLN A 102 -5.39 11.66 18.12
C GLN A 102 -5.92 10.21 18.10
N LEU A 103 -5.77 9.50 16.98
CA LEU A 103 -6.24 8.11 16.81
C LEU A 103 -5.24 7.07 17.29
N ALA A 104 -3.99 7.47 17.56
CA ALA A 104 -2.96 6.54 18.00
C ALA A 104 -3.30 5.96 19.39
N GLY A 105 -3.33 4.64 19.49
CA GLY A 105 -3.69 3.89 20.68
C GLY A 105 -5.20 3.65 20.86
N THR A 106 -6.04 4.15 19.95
CA THR A 106 -7.48 3.87 19.95
C THR A 106 -7.74 2.45 19.42
N PRO A 107 -8.66 1.68 20.02
CA PRO A 107 -9.10 0.41 19.47
C PRO A 107 -9.58 0.55 18.03
N LEU A 108 -9.27 -0.41 17.16
CA LEU A 108 -9.63 -0.33 15.74
C LEU A 108 -11.15 -0.20 15.54
N SER A 109 -11.96 -0.88 16.36
CA SER A 109 -13.43 -0.78 16.34
C SER A 109 -13.97 0.61 16.62
N GLU A 110 -13.25 1.42 17.41
CA GLU A 110 -13.63 2.79 17.76
C GLU A 110 -13.09 3.81 16.75
N ALA A 111 -11.93 3.52 16.15
CA ALA A 111 -11.31 4.39 15.16
C ALA A 111 -11.97 4.31 13.77
N VAL A 112 -12.67 3.21 13.45
CA VAL A 112 -13.40 3.06 12.19
C VAL A 112 -14.73 3.82 12.26
N LEU A 113 -14.75 4.98 11.60
CA LEU A 113 -15.87 5.93 11.60
C LEU A 113 -16.99 5.54 10.62
N VAL A 114 -17.67 4.42 10.86
CA VAL A 114 -18.80 3.97 10.02
C VAL A 114 -20.14 4.35 10.66
N THR A 115 -21.05 4.89 9.85
CA THR A 115 -22.45 5.05 10.22
C THR A 115 -23.20 3.74 10.00
N GLY A 116 -23.50 3.06 11.10
CA GLY A 116 -24.26 1.80 11.11
C GLY A 116 -23.54 0.68 11.83
N ALA A 117 -24.32 -0.22 12.44
CA ALA A 117 -23.81 -1.25 13.33
C ALA A 117 -22.99 -2.35 12.63
N GLU A 118 -23.02 -2.44 11.30
CA GLU A 118 -22.52 -3.61 10.57
C GLU A 118 -21.00 -3.58 10.29
N ALA A 119 -20.35 -2.42 10.41
CA ALA A 119 -18.91 -2.28 10.11
C ALA A 119 -18.04 -1.88 11.32
N ALA A 120 -18.64 -1.58 12.48
CA ALA A 120 -17.91 -1.21 13.69
C ALA A 120 -17.33 -2.42 14.45
N ASP A 121 -17.54 -3.64 13.95
CA ASP A 121 -17.03 -4.85 14.59
C ASP A 121 -15.53 -5.01 14.30
N GLY A 122 -14.69 -4.71 15.30
CA GLY A 122 -13.23 -4.74 15.19
C GLY A 122 -12.69 -6.11 14.80
N ASP A 123 -13.31 -7.19 15.27
CA ASP A 123 -12.94 -8.57 14.90
C ASP A 123 -13.20 -8.84 13.41
N ARG A 124 -14.20 -8.20 12.83
CA ARG A 124 -14.53 -8.31 11.41
C ARG A 124 -13.57 -7.50 10.54
N LEU A 125 -13.02 -6.40 11.08
CA LEU A 125 -12.04 -5.53 10.41
C LEU A 125 -10.61 -6.08 10.48
N ASP A 126 -10.30 -6.85 11.52
CA ASP A 126 -9.02 -7.56 11.63
C ASP A 126 -8.95 -8.80 10.72
N ALA A 127 -10.11 -9.27 10.24
CA ALA A 127 -10.17 -10.38 9.30
C ALA A 127 -9.45 -10.02 7.98
N ASP A 128 -8.52 -10.88 7.58
CA ASP A 128 -7.84 -10.77 6.29
C ASP A 128 -8.85 -10.75 5.13
N GLY A 129 -8.74 -9.75 4.26
CA GLY A 129 -9.58 -9.61 3.07
C GLY A 129 -11.00 -9.11 3.34
N TYR A 130 -11.25 -8.38 4.43
CA TYR A 130 -12.52 -7.65 4.57
C TYR A 130 -12.68 -6.67 3.39
N ASP A 131 -13.86 -6.69 2.79
CA ASP A 131 -14.23 -5.80 1.67
C ASP A 131 -15.73 -5.52 1.75
N ALA A 132 -16.09 -4.28 2.08
CA ALA A 132 -17.48 -3.84 2.17
C ALA A 132 -17.63 -2.38 1.76
N VAL A 133 -18.82 -2.00 1.28
CA VAL A 133 -19.19 -0.60 1.11
C VAL A 133 -19.90 -0.13 2.36
N VAL A 134 -19.41 0.96 2.94
CA VAL A 134 -19.88 1.56 4.19
C VAL A 134 -20.18 3.03 3.97
N THR A 135 -21.10 3.58 4.74
CA THR A 135 -21.31 5.02 4.82
C THR A 135 -20.57 5.56 6.04
N CYS A 136 -19.95 6.72 5.93
CA CYS A 136 -19.20 7.35 7.00
C CYS A 136 -19.62 8.83 7.11
N GLU A 137 -19.65 9.38 8.32
CA GLU A 137 -19.70 10.83 8.48
C GLU A 137 -18.30 11.40 8.27
N THR A 138 -18.18 12.35 7.35
CA THR A 138 -16.95 13.08 7.04
C THR A 138 -17.11 14.55 7.42
N GLY A 139 -16.03 15.34 7.37
CA GLY A 139 -16.13 16.80 7.54
C GLY A 139 -17.08 17.47 6.53
N GLY A 140 -17.32 16.84 5.38
CA GLY A 140 -18.25 17.29 4.34
C GLY A 140 -19.67 16.72 4.42
N GLY A 141 -19.97 15.88 5.42
CA GLY A 141 -21.23 15.14 5.57
C GLY A 141 -21.10 13.65 5.29
N ALA A 142 -22.23 12.94 5.21
CA ALA A 142 -22.26 11.51 4.95
C ALA A 142 -21.73 11.18 3.53
N ALA A 143 -20.75 10.30 3.43
CA ALA A 143 -20.18 9.82 2.18
C ALA A 143 -19.96 8.32 2.21
N SER A 144 -20.01 7.67 1.04
CA SER A 144 -19.84 6.22 0.93
C SER A 144 -18.40 5.86 0.55
N PHE A 145 -17.85 4.87 1.24
CA PHE A 145 -16.50 4.35 1.02
C PHE A 145 -16.53 2.84 0.89
N ARG A 146 -15.70 2.31 0.01
CA ARG A 146 -15.35 0.89 0.00
C ARG A 146 -14.20 0.68 0.98
N LEU A 147 -14.52 0.06 2.11
CA LEU A 147 -13.58 -0.30 3.15
C LEU A 147 -12.93 -1.64 2.82
N ARG A 148 -11.59 -1.67 2.81
CA ARG A 148 -10.80 -2.86 2.56
C ARG A 148 -9.73 -3.04 3.62
N THR A 149 -9.49 -4.27 4.05
CA THR A 149 -8.45 -4.58 5.02
C THR A 149 -7.38 -5.45 4.36
N VAL A 150 -6.14 -5.18 4.74
CA VAL A 150 -4.99 -6.02 4.40
C VAL A 150 -4.32 -6.35 5.72
N ALA A 151 -4.49 -7.59 6.17
CA ALA A 151 -3.99 -8.04 7.45
C ALA A 151 -2.71 -8.89 7.29
N THR A 152 -1.86 -8.83 8.29
CA THR A 152 -0.75 -9.75 8.54
C THR A 152 -0.96 -10.35 9.93
N GLU A 153 -0.08 -11.24 10.39
CA GLU A 153 -0.29 -11.98 11.66
C GLU A 153 -0.48 -11.09 12.91
N ALA A 154 0.04 -9.86 12.93
CA ALA A 154 -0.04 -8.98 14.10
C ALA A 154 -0.30 -7.50 13.76
N SER A 155 -0.55 -7.18 12.49
CA SER A 155 -0.75 -5.80 12.05
C SER A 155 -1.41 -5.74 10.70
N GLY A 156 -1.96 -4.59 10.33
CA GLY A 156 -2.58 -4.45 9.04
C GLY A 156 -2.93 -3.02 8.69
N TYR A 157 -3.56 -2.89 7.54
CA TYR A 157 -4.04 -1.63 7.02
C TYR A 157 -5.53 -1.68 6.78
N VAL A 158 -6.20 -0.55 7.01
CA VAL A 158 -7.59 -0.31 6.60
C VAL A 158 -7.57 0.82 5.57
N LEU A 159 -8.13 0.57 4.39
CA LEU A 159 -8.20 1.51 3.28
C LEU A 159 -9.65 1.91 3.03
N TYR A 160 -9.90 3.20 2.85
CA TYR A 160 -11.21 3.74 2.49
C TYR A 160 -11.15 4.29 1.08
N THR A 161 -11.63 3.55 0.08
CA THR A 161 -11.70 4.08 -1.28
C THR A 161 -13.05 4.75 -1.49
N PRO A 162 -13.11 6.05 -1.84
CA PRO A 162 -14.39 6.72 -2.12
C PRO A 162 -15.15 5.97 -3.22
N VAL A 163 -16.43 5.67 -2.99
CA VAL A 163 -17.32 5.21 -4.05
C VAL A 163 -18.17 6.39 -4.46
N GLY A 164 -18.01 6.85 -5.70
CA GLY A 164 -18.75 8.00 -6.20
C GLY A 164 -20.26 7.78 -6.09
N ASP A 165 -21.00 8.87 -5.84
CA ASP A 165 -22.46 8.84 -5.93
C ASP A 165 -22.85 8.47 -7.37
N THR A 166 -23.54 7.35 -7.53
CA THR A 166 -24.14 6.95 -8.82
C THR A 166 -25.46 7.67 -9.05
#